data_AF-A0A958EXR4-F1
#
_entry.id   AF-A0A958EXR4-F1
#
_cell.length_a   1.000
_cell.length_b   1.000
_cell.length_c   1.000
_cell.angle_alpha   90.00
_cell.angle_beta   90.00
_cell.angle_gamma   90.00
#
_symmetry.space_group_name_H-M   'P 1'
#
loop_
_entity.id
_entity.type
_entity.pdbx_description
1 polymer ?
#
loop_
_entity_poly.entity_id
_entity_poly.type
_entity_poly.pdbx_seq_one_letter_code
_entity_poly.pdbx_strand_id
1 'polypeptide(L)'
;AQLKTKAFKPDPADYTGTYKDVWFDDVSISAIDGNLHFKAEKSPDLTGPMTFYKGTTYVVRWNDASLKADAFVTFSLDTEGKANGFTMSPISPLTDFSYDFQDLDFRRLE
;
A
#
# COMPACT_ATOMS: atom_id res chain seq x y z
N ALA A 1 -12.88 23.08 26.81
CA ALA A 1 -11.67 23.20 25.96
C ALA A 1 -11.96 22.47 24.66
N GLN A 2 -11.99 23.16 23.52
CA GLN A 2 -12.09 22.50 22.22
C GLN A 2 -10.73 21.87 21.92
N LEU A 3 -10.65 20.54 22.01
CA LEU A 3 -9.50 19.79 21.52
C LEU A 3 -9.45 20.00 20.01
N LYS A 4 -8.49 20.81 19.55
CA LYS A 4 -8.14 20.89 18.13
C LYS A 4 -7.56 19.52 17.77
N THR A 5 -8.38 18.63 17.20
CA THR A 5 -7.89 17.38 16.62
C THR A 5 -7.04 17.74 15.42
N LYS A 6 -5.71 17.75 15.63
CA LYS A 6 -4.74 17.66 14.53
C LYS A 6 -5.13 16.41 13.76
N ALA A 7 -5.33 16.52 12.45
CA ALA A 7 -5.64 15.35 11.63
C ALA A 7 -4.58 14.27 11.90
N PHE A 8 -5.02 13.09 12.32
CA PHE A 8 -4.14 11.96 12.58
C PHE A 8 -3.50 11.57 11.25
N LYS A 9 -2.20 11.81 11.13
CA LYS A 9 -1.37 11.34 10.03
C LYS A 9 -0.57 10.15 10.57
N PRO A 10 -0.72 8.94 10.02
CA PRO A 10 0.04 7.78 10.47
C PRO A 10 1.55 8.00 10.29
N ASP A 11 2.36 7.41 11.17
CA ASP A 11 3.80 7.36 10.99
C ASP A 11 4.12 6.36 9.86
N PRO A 12 4.76 6.77 8.74
CA PRO A 12 5.16 5.85 7.68
C PRO A 12 5.97 4.66 8.20
N ALA A 13 6.76 4.81 9.27
CA ALA A 13 7.59 3.74 9.81
C ALA A 13 6.75 2.50 10.20
N ASP A 14 5.53 2.69 10.69
CA ASP A 14 4.62 1.62 11.13
C ASP A 14 4.16 0.71 9.98
N TYR A 15 4.32 1.15 8.74
CA TYR A 15 3.91 0.45 7.52
C TYR A 15 5.08 -0.15 6.73
N THR A 16 6.32 0.20 7.06
CA THR A 16 7.49 -0.30 6.32
C THR A 16 7.76 -1.76 6.63
N GLY A 17 8.28 -2.51 5.65
CA GLY A 17 8.57 -3.93 5.78
C GLY A 17 8.42 -4.69 4.47
N THR A 18 8.71 -5.99 4.50
CA THR A 18 8.43 -6.91 3.40
C THR A 18 7.12 -7.62 3.67
N TYR A 19 6.28 -7.71 2.66
CA TYR A 19 5.00 -8.38 2.70
C TYR A 19 4.93 -9.40 1.59
N LYS A 20 4.33 -10.55 1.85
CA LYS A 20 4.23 -11.65 0.91
C LYS A 20 2.77 -11.99 0.66
N ASP A 21 2.42 -12.10 -0.60
CA ASP A 21 1.22 -12.80 -1.05
C ASP A 21 1.65 -14.16 -1.66
N VAL A 22 0.79 -15.17 -1.53
CA VAL A 22 1.11 -16.55 -1.94
C VAL A 22 1.33 -16.66 -3.45
N TRP A 23 0.64 -15.85 -4.25
CA TRP A 23 0.71 -15.86 -5.71
C TRP A 23 1.61 -14.75 -6.26
N PHE A 24 1.48 -13.54 -5.72
CA PHE A 24 2.17 -12.34 -6.21
C PHE A 24 3.60 -12.19 -5.67
N ASP A 25 3.95 -12.97 -4.64
CA ASP A 25 5.26 -12.98 -3.98
C ASP A 25 5.55 -11.69 -3.20
N ASP A 26 6.83 -11.43 -2.94
CA ASP A 26 7.27 -10.38 -2.03
C ASP A 26 7.09 -8.96 -2.63
N VAL A 27 6.62 -8.07 -1.76
CA VAL A 27 6.49 -6.63 -1.94
C VAL A 27 7.22 -5.94 -0.79
N SER A 28 8.10 -5.02 -1.13
CA SER A 28 8.74 -4.13 -0.17
C SER A 28 7.99 -2.81 -0.05
N ILE A 29 7.64 -2.43 1.18
CA ILE A 29 7.15 -1.10 1.53
C ILE A 29 8.27 -0.35 2.26
N SER A 30 8.76 0.74 1.69
CA SER A 30 9.84 1.55 2.27
C SER A 30 9.41 3.00 2.48
N ALA A 31 10.11 3.72 3.37
CA ALA A 31 9.90 5.15 3.57
C ALA A 31 11.01 5.94 2.86
N ILE A 32 10.62 6.81 1.93
CA ILE A 32 11.51 7.72 1.18
C ILE A 32 10.96 9.14 1.36
N ASP A 33 11.76 10.04 1.91
CA ASP A 33 11.39 11.44 2.16
C ASP A 33 10.05 11.61 2.91
N GLY A 34 9.78 10.72 3.86
CA GLY A 34 8.56 10.73 4.67
C GLY A 34 7.29 10.27 3.94
N ASN A 35 7.41 9.70 2.75
CA ASN A 35 6.34 9.03 2.02
C ASN A 35 6.65 7.54 1.87
N LEU A 36 5.61 6.72 1.76
CA LEU A 36 5.77 5.30 1.52
C LEU A 36 6.05 5.04 0.03
N HIS A 37 6.75 3.95 -0.26
CA HIS A 37 7.05 3.49 -1.61
C HIS A 37 6.79 1.99 -1.70
N PHE A 38 6.02 1.58 -2.71
CA PHE A 38 5.69 0.20 -3.00
C PHE A 38 6.67 -0.33 -4.06
N LYS A 39 7.19 -1.54 -3.87
CA LYS A 39 8.01 -2.23 -4.88
C LYS A 39 7.70 -3.72 -4.88
N ALA A 40 7.10 -4.22 -5.95
CA ALA A 40 6.95 -5.66 -6.17
C ALA A 40 8.26 -6.28 -6.67
N GLU A 41 8.62 -7.46 -6.15
CA GLU A 41 9.82 -8.18 -6.56
C GLU A 41 9.63 -8.88 -7.92
N LYS A 42 8.51 -9.61 -8.10
CA LYS A 42 8.20 -10.34 -9.33
C LYS A 42 7.60 -9.49 -10.46
N SER A 43 7.14 -8.28 -10.14
CA SER A 43 6.55 -7.36 -11.12
C SER A 43 7.20 -5.99 -11.00
N PRO A 44 8.44 -5.80 -11.48
CA PRO A 44 9.21 -4.58 -11.25
C PRO A 44 8.55 -3.29 -11.74
N ASP A 45 7.64 -3.39 -12.72
CA ASP A 45 6.85 -2.25 -13.23
C ASP A 45 5.82 -1.75 -12.20
N LEU A 46 5.37 -2.63 -11.29
CA LEU A 46 4.53 -2.30 -10.14
C LEU A 46 5.40 -1.78 -8.99
N THR A 47 5.94 -0.59 -9.23
CA THR A 47 6.73 0.18 -8.28
C THR A 47 6.28 1.64 -8.31
N GLY A 48 6.16 2.27 -7.14
CA GLY A 48 5.60 3.61 -7.10
C GLY A 48 5.38 4.22 -5.72
N PRO A 49 5.34 5.56 -5.61
CA PRO A 49 5.04 6.24 -4.36
C PRO A 49 3.61 5.96 -3.89
N MET A 50 3.46 5.94 -2.57
CA MET A 50 2.20 5.75 -1.87
C MET A 50 1.84 7.02 -1.11
N THR A 51 0.64 7.55 -1.36
CA THR A 51 0.11 8.74 -0.69
C THR A 51 -1.01 8.35 0.26
N PHE A 52 -0.99 8.88 1.49
CA PHE A 52 -2.06 8.66 2.46
C PHE A 52 -3.40 9.14 1.91
N TYR A 53 -4.43 8.29 2.01
CA TYR A 53 -5.80 8.64 1.60
C TYR A 53 -6.70 8.88 2.82
N LYS A 54 -7.03 7.82 3.57
CA LYS A 54 -7.84 7.89 4.79
C LYS A 54 -7.71 6.61 5.61
N GLY A 55 -7.88 6.69 6.93
CA GLY A 55 -7.84 5.52 7.80
C GLY A 55 -6.50 4.79 7.72
N THR A 56 -6.49 3.56 7.22
CA THR A 56 -5.29 2.75 6.96
C THR A 56 -5.02 2.57 5.46
N THR A 57 -5.69 3.37 4.61
CA THR A 57 -5.62 3.27 3.16
C THR A 57 -4.65 4.29 2.58
N TYR A 58 -3.80 3.81 1.68
CA TYR A 58 -2.92 4.60 0.83
C TYR A 58 -3.33 4.41 -0.64
N VAL A 59 -2.96 5.37 -1.48
CA VAL A 59 -3.01 5.24 -2.94
C VAL A 59 -1.60 5.01 -3.43
N VAL A 60 -1.37 3.90 -4.12
CA VAL A 60 -0.15 3.70 -4.89
C VAL A 60 -0.35 4.22 -6.31
N ARG A 61 0.57 5.07 -6.76
CA ARG A 61 0.66 5.51 -8.15
C ARG A 61 1.90 4.92 -8.76
N TRP A 62 1.76 4.17 -9.84
CA TRP A 62 2.89 3.52 -10.47
C TRP A 62 3.80 4.54 -11.16
N ASN A 63 5.10 4.26 -11.17
CA ASN A 63 6.06 5.11 -11.88
C ASN A 63 5.76 5.15 -13.39
N ASP A 64 5.30 4.03 -13.96
CA ASP A 64 4.76 3.99 -15.31
C ASP A 64 3.24 4.23 -15.30
N ALA A 65 2.83 5.45 -15.66
CA ALA A 65 1.42 5.83 -15.78
C ALA A 65 0.70 5.10 -16.93
N SER A 66 1.43 4.48 -17.87
CA SER A 66 0.85 3.74 -18.99
C SER A 66 0.10 2.48 -18.53
N LEU A 67 0.44 1.95 -17.35
CA LEU A 67 -0.20 0.79 -16.72
C LEU A 67 -1.68 1.02 -16.40
N LYS A 68 -2.08 2.28 -16.18
CA LYS A 68 -3.48 2.69 -15.84
C LYS A 68 -4.09 1.87 -14.69
N ALA A 69 -3.25 1.54 -13.71
CA ALA A 69 -3.56 0.55 -12.68
C ALA A 69 -3.44 1.11 -11.26
N ASP A 70 -3.48 2.44 -11.06
CA ASP A 70 -3.40 3.02 -9.72
C ASP A 70 -4.40 2.34 -8.76
N ALA A 71 -3.94 2.02 -7.54
CA ALA A 71 -4.65 1.15 -6.63
C ALA A 71 -4.73 1.74 -5.21
N PHE A 72 -5.80 1.42 -4.51
CA PHE A 72 -5.87 1.56 -3.06
C PHE A 72 -5.13 0.38 -2.42
N VAL A 73 -4.27 0.68 -1.45
CA VAL A 73 -3.62 -0.29 -0.56
C VAL A 73 -4.18 -0.07 0.84
N THR A 74 -4.90 -1.04 1.38
CA THR A 74 -5.53 -0.94 2.71
C THR A 74 -4.82 -1.85 3.68
N PHE A 75 -4.10 -1.25 4.63
CA PHE A 75 -3.35 -2.00 5.63
C PHE A 75 -4.26 -2.50 6.76
N SER A 76 -3.97 -3.72 7.20
CA SER A 76 -4.40 -4.25 8.49
C SER A 76 -3.32 -3.94 9.53
N LEU A 77 -3.74 -3.49 10.72
CA LEU A 77 -2.86 -3.13 11.81
C LEU A 77 -3.02 -4.09 13.00
N ASP A 78 -1.94 -4.30 13.74
CA ASP A 78 -1.98 -4.98 15.03
C ASP A 78 -2.45 -4.05 16.18
N THR A 79 -2.40 -4.54 17.42
CA THR A 79 -2.81 -3.78 18.60
C THR A 79 -1.89 -2.61 18.95
N GLU A 80 -0.66 -2.59 18.43
CA GLU A 80 0.29 -1.49 18.59
C GLU A 80 0.17 -0.45 17.46
N GLY A 81 -0.66 -0.72 16.44
CA GLY A 81 -0.83 0.14 15.27
C GLY A 81 0.18 -0.14 14.15
N LYS A 82 0.97 -1.21 14.23
CA LYS A 82 1.90 -1.61 13.17
C LYS A 82 1.19 -2.44 12.13
N ALA A 83 1.53 -2.22 10.86
CA ALA A 83 0.97 -3.01 9.78
C ALA A 83 1.42 -4.46 9.86
N ASN A 84 0.47 -5.39 9.73
CA ASN A 84 0.69 -6.84 9.70
C ASN A 84 0.26 -7.48 8.36
N GLY A 85 -0.33 -6.69 7.47
CA GLY A 85 -0.74 -7.11 6.13
C GLY A 85 -1.46 -6.00 5.38
N PHE A 86 -1.80 -6.23 4.12
CA PHE A 86 -2.64 -5.33 3.35
C PHE A 86 -3.36 -6.05 2.20
N THR A 87 -4.47 -5.45 1.77
CA THR A 87 -5.20 -5.83 0.56
C THR A 87 -5.19 -4.69 -0.44
N MET A 88 -5.49 -4.99 -1.71
CA MET A 88 -5.49 -4.01 -2.79
C MET A 88 -6.85 -3.94 -3.50
N SER A 89 -7.14 -2.79 -4.10
CA SER A 89 -8.27 -2.64 -5.02
C SER A 89 -7.98 -1.56 -6.07
N PRO A 90 -8.44 -1.72 -7.32
CA PRO A 90 -8.22 -0.71 -8.34
C PRO A 90 -8.97 0.58 -8.01
N ILE A 91 -8.37 1.73 -8.33
CA ILE A 91 -9.06 3.02 -8.20
C ILE A 91 -10.01 3.25 -9.36
N SER A 92 -9.62 2.82 -10.55
CA SER A 92 -10.39 3.04 -11.78
C SER A 92 -11.17 1.78 -12.15
N PRO A 93 -12.45 1.89 -12.54
CA PRO A 93 -13.20 0.77 -13.12
C PRO A 93 -12.67 0.37 -14.51
N LEU A 94 -11.76 1.15 -15.09
CA LEU A 94 -11.11 0.87 -16.37
C LEU A 94 -9.74 0.18 -16.21
N THR A 95 -9.30 -0.06 -14.98
CA THR A 95 -8.09 -0.84 -14.73
C THR A 95 -8.29 -2.25 -15.27
N ASP A 96 -7.29 -2.76 -15.98
CA ASP A 96 -7.35 -4.07 -16.61
C ASP A 96 -7.50 -5.18 -15.56
N PHE A 97 -8.26 -6.23 -15.88
CA PHE A 97 -8.52 -7.31 -14.93
C PHE A 97 -7.27 -8.12 -14.61
N SER A 98 -6.27 -8.16 -15.50
CA SER A 98 -5.05 -8.96 -15.35
C SER A 98 -4.17 -8.61 -14.14
N TYR A 99 -4.43 -7.50 -13.46
CA TYR A 99 -3.75 -7.15 -12.21
C TYR A 99 -4.31 -7.88 -10.99
N ASP A 100 -5.55 -8.37 -11.05
CA ASP A 100 -6.23 -9.16 -10.00
C ASP A 100 -6.06 -8.62 -8.57
N PHE A 101 -5.99 -7.29 -8.39
CA PHE A 101 -5.70 -6.67 -7.09
C PHE A 101 -6.65 -7.11 -5.97
N GLN A 102 -7.90 -7.37 -6.30
CA GLN A 102 -8.93 -7.82 -5.35
C GLN A 102 -8.66 -9.21 -4.77
N ASP A 103 -7.82 -10.02 -5.41
CA ASP A 103 -7.52 -11.40 -5.01
C ASP A 103 -6.23 -11.49 -4.18
N LEU A 104 -5.50 -10.38 -4.04
CA LEU A 104 -4.24 -10.32 -3.30
C LEU A 104 -4.48 -10.12 -1.79
N ASP A 105 -3.83 -10.95 -0.97
CA ASP A 105 -3.80 -10.84 0.49
C ASP A 105 -2.36 -10.91 1.01
N PHE A 106 -1.73 -9.74 1.17
CA PHE A 106 -0.35 -9.64 1.59
C PHE A 106 -0.24 -9.74 3.12
N ARG A 107 0.71 -10.56 3.58
CA ARG A 107 1.07 -10.69 5.01
C ARG A 107 2.49 -10.24 5.25
N ARG A 108 2.71 -9.46 6.31
CA ARG A 108 4.05 -9.02 6.68
C ARG A 108 4.91 -10.23 7.05
N LEU A 109 6.12 -10.28 6.53
CA LEU A 109 7.12 -11.27 6.93
C LEU A 109 7.72 -10.84 8.28
N GLU A 110 7.89 -11.81 9.19
CA GLU A 110 8.56 -11.62 10.49
C GLU A 110 10.05 -11.31 10.33
#